data_AF-A0A535W6R8-F1
#
_entry.id   AF-A0A535W6R8-F1
#
_cell.length_a   1.000
_cell.length_b   1.000
_cell.length_c   1.000
_cell.angle_alpha   90.00
_cell.angle_beta   90.00
_cell.angle_gamma   90.00
#
_symmetry.space_group_name_H-M   'P 1'
#
loop_
_entity.id
_entity.type
_entity.pdbx_description
1 polymer ?
#
loop_
_entity_poly.entity_id
_entity_poly.type
_entity_poly.pdbx_seq_one_letter_code
_entity_poly.pdbx_strand_id
1 'polypeptide(L)'
;MNVKRIRVWLPSLSLIFTLCLLTGCSLDNTTTSTQQTPTASAVNVNGFGTAANHVHSMLASPNHVLVLATHYGLFRSENGDTTWTKVAAGDNQLMQGLMTYSLGYSPLNPQRLFVLTQIAVIPHAGTLGLYTSADQGKTWKLAIATASITSGSIYLEEPGNDTP
;
A
#
# COMPACT_ATOMS: atom_id res chain seq x y z
N MET A 1 -0.73 66.28 68.85
CA MET A 1 0.26 65.64 69.75
C MET A 1 0.30 64.14 69.48
N ASN A 2 1.41 63.47 69.81
CA ASN A 2 1.85 62.21 69.21
C ASN A 2 1.85 61.06 70.23
N VAL A 3 1.08 59.98 70.00
CA VAL A 3 1.32 58.68 70.67
C VAL A 3 1.02 57.50 69.72
N LYS A 4 1.99 56.58 69.65
CA LYS A 4 2.02 55.36 68.84
C LYS A 4 0.94 54.34 69.23
N ARG A 5 0.48 53.53 68.26
CA ARG A 5 0.16 52.10 68.48
C ARG A 5 0.68 51.25 67.31
N ILE A 6 1.40 50.17 67.63
CA ILE A 6 1.89 49.14 66.69
C ILE A 6 1.58 47.78 67.30
N ARG A 7 0.89 46.91 66.55
CA ARG A 7 1.11 45.45 66.37
C ARG A 7 -0.11 44.85 65.64
N VAL A 8 0.09 44.17 64.49
CA VAL A 8 0.01 42.68 64.31
C VAL A 8 -1.44 42.19 64.50
N TRP A 9 -2.12 41.43 63.64
CA TRP A 9 -1.84 40.54 62.46
C TRP A 9 -3.12 40.60 61.56
N LEU A 10 -3.27 40.07 60.34
CA LEU A 10 -2.46 39.41 59.29
C LEU A 10 -3.27 39.54 57.97
N PRO A 11 -2.69 39.79 56.77
CA PRO A 11 -3.49 39.89 55.55
C PRO A 11 -3.59 38.56 54.79
N SER A 12 -4.82 38.11 54.59
CA SER A 12 -5.15 37.11 53.58
C SER A 12 -5.37 37.77 52.22
N LEU A 13 -4.99 37.04 51.16
CA LEU A 13 -5.52 37.15 49.78
C LEU A 13 -5.04 38.28 48.85
N SER A 14 -4.77 37.85 47.62
CA SER A 14 -4.92 38.55 46.33
C SER A 14 -3.83 39.47 45.77
N LEU A 15 -3.10 38.86 44.81
CA LEU A 15 -2.92 39.30 43.41
C LEU A 15 -1.72 40.18 42.99
N ILE A 16 -1.09 39.67 41.92
CA ILE A 16 -0.41 40.37 40.79
C ILE A 16 1.10 40.67 40.92
N PHE A 17 1.87 39.95 40.07
CA PHE A 17 3.17 40.28 39.44
C PHE A 17 4.34 40.71 40.38
N THR A 18 5.55 40.15 40.28
CA THR A 18 6.34 40.02 39.04
C THR A 18 7.50 39.03 39.23
N LEU A 19 7.71 38.12 38.27
CA LEU A 19 9.00 37.57 37.79
C LEU A 19 10.15 37.30 38.81
N CYS A 20 10.46 36.02 39.07
CA CYS A 20 11.79 35.44 38.77
C CYS A 20 11.92 33.93 39.09
N LEU A 21 12.69 33.23 38.26
CA LEU A 21 13.41 31.97 38.54
C LEU A 21 12.57 30.74 38.96
N LEU A 22 11.90 30.15 37.97
CA LEU A 22 11.71 28.69 37.94
C LEU A 22 13.08 28.02 37.73
N THR A 23 13.65 27.40 38.76
CA THR A 23 14.77 26.47 38.60
C THR A 23 14.26 25.20 37.93
N GLY A 24 14.43 25.11 36.61
CA GLY A 24 14.22 23.87 35.89
C GLY A 24 15.21 22.82 36.38
N CYS A 25 14.72 21.74 36.99
CA CYS A 25 15.50 20.53 37.14
C CYS A 25 15.82 20.00 35.73
N SER A 26 17.08 19.64 35.51
CA SER A 26 17.63 19.35 34.18
C SER A 26 16.96 18.15 33.51
N LEU A 27 16.70 18.30 32.21
CA LEU A 27 16.37 17.21 31.32
C LEU A 27 17.66 16.43 30.98
N ASP A 28 17.90 15.31 31.66
CA ASP A 28 18.87 14.31 31.18
C ASP A 28 18.29 13.55 29.99
N ASN A 29 18.34 14.22 28.84
CA ASN A 29 17.76 13.76 27.59
C ASN A 29 18.78 12.90 26.81
N THR A 30 18.97 11.63 27.21
CA THR A 30 19.77 10.65 26.41
C THR A 30 19.43 9.17 26.67
N THR A 31 18.18 8.85 26.99
CA THR A 31 17.63 7.51 26.72
C THR A 31 16.34 7.59 25.90
N THR A 32 16.47 8.04 24.66
CA THR A 32 15.62 7.46 23.61
C THR A 32 15.96 5.98 23.53
N SER A 33 15.30 5.17 24.36
CA SER A 33 15.09 3.78 24.01
C SER A 33 14.24 3.79 22.75
N THR A 34 14.90 3.87 21.60
CA THR A 34 14.33 3.41 20.35
C THR A 34 14.07 1.94 20.58
N GLN A 35 12.85 1.63 21.06
CA GLN A 35 12.22 0.38 20.72
C GLN A 35 12.02 0.46 19.20
N GLN A 36 13.10 0.15 18.48
CA GLN A 36 12.99 -0.45 17.17
C GLN A 36 12.14 -1.69 17.44
N THR A 37 10.83 -1.57 17.19
CA THR A 37 10.03 -2.71 16.78
C THR A 37 10.91 -3.42 15.76
N PRO A 38 11.36 -4.67 16.01
CA PRO A 38 12.17 -5.37 15.05
C PRO A 38 11.42 -5.30 13.74
N THR A 39 12.03 -4.74 12.70
CA THR A 39 11.44 -4.72 11.37
C THR A 39 11.42 -6.16 10.91
N ALA A 40 10.39 -6.89 11.33
CA ALA A 40 10.30 -8.33 11.18
C ALA A 40 10.31 -8.60 9.69
N SER A 41 11.46 -9.08 9.19
CA SER A 41 11.68 -9.36 7.79
C SER A 41 10.50 -10.19 7.29
N ALA A 42 9.78 -9.68 6.29
CA ALA A 42 8.43 -10.14 6.01
C ALA A 42 8.42 -11.64 5.69
N VAL A 43 7.88 -12.43 6.63
CA VAL A 43 7.92 -13.90 6.56
C VAL A 43 6.89 -14.38 5.54
N ASN A 44 7.28 -15.29 4.66
CA ASN A 44 6.34 -15.98 3.77
C ASN A 44 5.46 -16.91 4.62
N VAL A 45 4.14 -16.71 4.54
CA VAL A 45 3.15 -17.51 5.28
C VAL A 45 2.52 -18.60 4.42
N ASN A 46 2.58 -18.48 3.09
CA ASN A 46 2.09 -19.48 2.13
C ASN A 46 2.68 -19.22 0.72
N GLY A 47 2.20 -19.94 -0.30
CA GLY A 47 2.65 -19.78 -1.70
C GLY A 47 2.39 -18.40 -2.31
N PHE A 48 1.46 -17.62 -1.75
CA PHE A 48 1.15 -16.25 -2.17
C PHE A 48 2.08 -15.19 -1.55
N GLY A 49 3.00 -15.58 -0.67
CA GLY A 49 4.00 -14.70 -0.08
C GLY A 49 3.74 -14.39 1.38
N THR A 50 3.84 -13.12 1.76
CA THR A 50 3.77 -12.65 3.14
C THR A 50 2.33 -12.33 3.56
N ALA A 51 2.08 -12.19 4.86
CA ALA A 51 0.75 -11.88 5.41
C ALA A 51 0.16 -10.53 4.95
N ALA A 52 0.96 -9.66 4.32
CA ALA A 52 0.48 -8.41 3.73
C ALA A 52 -0.16 -8.61 2.33
N ASN A 53 0.07 -9.75 1.67
CA ASN A 53 -0.57 -10.02 0.39
C ASN A 53 -2.06 -10.34 0.56
N HIS A 54 -2.89 -9.70 -0.25
CA HIS A 54 -4.34 -9.91 -0.28
C HIS A 54 -4.85 -9.84 -1.73
N VAL A 55 -5.98 -10.50 -1.99
CA VAL A 55 -6.62 -10.56 -3.31
C VAL A 55 -7.41 -9.28 -3.56
N HIS A 56 -7.30 -8.74 -4.77
CA HIS A 56 -8.13 -7.63 -5.26
C HIS A 56 -9.17 -8.08 -6.27
N SER A 57 -8.81 -9.02 -7.16
CA SER A 57 -9.70 -9.53 -8.21
C SER A 57 -9.32 -10.96 -8.60
N MET A 58 -10.28 -11.71 -9.12
CA MET A 58 -10.11 -13.08 -9.61
C MET A 58 -10.89 -13.27 -10.92
N LEU A 59 -10.26 -13.93 -11.90
CA LEU A 59 -10.94 -14.47 -13.06
C LEU A 59 -10.94 -16.00 -13.00
N ALA A 60 -12.10 -16.60 -13.27
CA ALA A 60 -12.26 -18.04 -13.42
C ALA A 60 -12.66 -18.36 -14.87
N SER A 61 -11.91 -19.24 -15.53
CA SER A 61 -12.19 -19.70 -16.88
C SER A 61 -12.85 -21.10 -16.87
N PRO A 62 -13.68 -21.45 -17.87
CA PRO A 62 -14.38 -22.75 -17.90
C PRO A 62 -13.48 -23.98 -17.90
N ASN A 63 -12.21 -23.84 -18.28
CA ASN A 63 -11.20 -24.90 -18.32
C ASN A 63 -10.42 -25.05 -17.00
N HIS A 64 -11.03 -24.73 -15.86
CA HIS A 64 -10.41 -24.75 -14.51
C HIS A 64 -9.16 -23.87 -14.34
N VAL A 65 -8.92 -22.93 -15.26
CA VAL A 65 -7.86 -21.94 -15.13
C VAL A 65 -8.37 -20.77 -14.30
N LEU A 66 -7.63 -20.43 -13.24
CA LEU A 66 -7.92 -19.29 -12.37
C LEU A 66 -6.75 -18.30 -12.43
N VAL A 67 -7.04 -17.01 -12.47
CA VAL A 67 -6.04 -15.93 -12.36
C VAL A 67 -6.42 -15.03 -11.19
N LEU A 68 -5.47 -14.82 -10.27
CA LEU A 68 -5.61 -13.92 -9.13
C LEU A 68 -4.75 -12.68 -9.32
N ALA A 69 -5.37 -11.51 -9.16
CA ALA A 69 -4.68 -10.24 -9.00
C ALA A 69 -4.64 -9.88 -7.52
N THR A 70 -3.42 -9.66 -7.03
CA THR A 70 -3.16 -9.45 -5.60
C THR A 70 -2.32 -8.20 -5.36
N HIS A 71 -2.13 -7.89 -4.09
CA HIS A 71 -1.30 -6.78 -3.62
C HIS A 71 0.18 -6.88 -4.05
N TYR A 72 0.68 -8.09 -4.36
CA TYR A 72 2.05 -8.32 -4.83
C TYR A 72 2.12 -9.03 -6.20
N GLY A 73 1.16 -8.73 -7.07
CA GLY A 73 1.15 -9.14 -8.48
C GLY A 73 0.25 -10.34 -8.79
N LEU A 74 0.59 -11.07 -9.85
CA LEU A 74 -0.28 -12.10 -10.43
C LEU A 74 0.10 -13.54 -10.10
N PHE A 75 -0.92 -14.32 -9.78
CA PHE A 75 -0.87 -15.77 -9.58
C PHE A 75 -1.86 -16.47 -10.50
N ARG A 76 -1.54 -17.70 -10.91
CA ARG A 76 -2.39 -18.50 -11.81
C ARG A 76 -2.43 -19.97 -11.41
N SER A 77 -3.60 -20.58 -11.53
CA SER A 77 -3.85 -22.01 -11.39
C SER A 77 -4.30 -22.61 -12.73
N GLU A 78 -3.92 -23.86 -13.01
CA GLU A 78 -4.41 -24.65 -14.17
C GLU A 78 -5.32 -25.82 -13.76
N ASN A 79 -5.52 -26.01 -12.47
CA ASN A 79 -6.16 -27.17 -11.88
C ASN A 79 -7.14 -26.76 -10.77
N GLY A 80 -7.91 -25.70 -11.03
CA GLY A 80 -9.06 -25.30 -10.22
C GLY A 80 -8.71 -25.07 -8.75
N ASP A 81 -7.72 -24.20 -8.49
CA ASP A 81 -7.16 -23.83 -7.18
C ASP A 81 -6.18 -24.81 -6.50
N THR A 82 -6.11 -26.07 -6.95
CA THR A 82 -5.25 -27.11 -6.34
C THR A 82 -3.77 -26.69 -6.24
N THR A 83 -3.23 -26.01 -7.26
CA THR A 83 -1.87 -25.46 -7.26
C THR A 83 -1.83 -24.07 -7.89
N TRP A 84 -0.88 -23.24 -7.45
CA TRP A 84 -0.72 -21.85 -7.90
C TRP A 84 0.72 -21.54 -8.28
N THR A 85 0.88 -20.84 -9.41
CA THR A 85 2.16 -20.39 -9.95
C THR A 85 2.20 -18.86 -9.99
N LYS A 86 3.34 -18.27 -9.61
CA LYS A 86 3.61 -16.83 -9.80
C LYS A 86 3.83 -16.57 -11.29
N VAL A 87 3.00 -15.75 -11.91
CA VAL A 87 3.11 -15.39 -13.35
C VAL A 87 3.56 -13.94 -13.57
N ALA A 88 3.38 -13.07 -12.57
CA ALA A 88 4.00 -11.76 -12.50
C ALA A 88 4.02 -11.25 -11.03
N ALA A 89 4.59 -12.02 -10.11
CA ALA A 89 4.57 -11.73 -8.67
C ALA A 89 5.94 -11.97 -8.00
N GLY A 90 6.40 -11.00 -7.20
CA GLY A 90 7.69 -11.03 -6.49
C GLY A 90 8.83 -10.31 -7.21
N ASP A 91 10.06 -10.56 -6.77
CA ASP A 91 11.27 -9.87 -7.25
C ASP A 91 11.72 -10.31 -8.64
N ASN A 92 12.33 -9.39 -9.38
CA ASN A 92 12.75 -9.56 -10.78
C ASN A 92 11.59 -9.91 -11.74
N GLN A 93 10.35 -9.59 -11.35
CA GLN A 93 9.16 -9.76 -12.18
C GLN A 93 8.72 -8.44 -12.82
N LEU A 94 7.99 -8.56 -13.92
CA LEU A 94 7.48 -7.44 -14.72
C LEU A 94 6.66 -6.40 -13.94
N MET A 95 6.05 -6.82 -12.82
CA MET A 95 5.21 -6.01 -11.93
C MET A 95 5.84 -5.85 -10.54
N GLN A 96 7.17 -6.00 -10.39
CA GLN A 96 7.83 -5.94 -9.08
C GLN A 96 7.55 -4.62 -8.36
N GLY A 97 6.97 -4.73 -7.17
CA GLY A 97 6.57 -3.60 -6.32
C GLY A 97 5.23 -2.96 -6.68
N LEU A 98 4.53 -3.50 -7.69
CA LEU A 98 3.19 -3.08 -8.10
C LEU A 98 2.12 -4.05 -7.58
N MET A 99 0.99 -3.51 -7.17
CA MET A 99 -0.23 -4.27 -6.97
C MET A 99 -1.05 -4.31 -8.26
N THR A 100 -1.71 -5.43 -8.48
CA THR A 100 -2.68 -5.63 -9.57
C THR A 100 -4.09 -5.63 -8.99
N TYR A 101 -5.02 -4.84 -9.52
CA TYR A 101 -6.29 -4.59 -8.83
C TYR A 101 -7.57 -4.88 -9.63
N SER A 102 -7.59 -4.64 -10.94
CA SER A 102 -8.76 -4.91 -11.81
C SER A 102 -8.34 -5.87 -12.91
N LEU A 103 -8.90 -7.10 -12.92
CA LEU A 103 -8.73 -8.07 -13.99
C LEU A 103 -9.92 -8.06 -14.93
N GLY A 104 -9.64 -7.94 -16.24
CA GLY A 104 -10.61 -8.05 -17.33
C GLY A 104 -10.23 -9.12 -18.34
N TYR A 105 -11.19 -9.54 -19.16
CA TYR A 105 -10.96 -10.47 -20.28
C TYR A 105 -11.74 -10.03 -21.52
N SER A 106 -11.26 -10.39 -22.71
CA SER A 106 -12.04 -10.16 -23.94
C SER A 106 -13.10 -11.25 -24.11
N PRO A 107 -14.41 -10.91 -24.24
CA PRO A 107 -15.45 -11.89 -24.55
C PRO A 107 -15.27 -12.54 -25.93
N LEU A 108 -14.64 -11.83 -26.87
CA LEU A 108 -14.35 -12.32 -28.23
C LEU A 108 -13.13 -13.24 -28.27
N ASN A 109 -12.17 -13.05 -27.35
CA ASN A 109 -11.00 -13.91 -27.21
C ASN A 109 -10.67 -14.15 -25.73
N PRO A 110 -11.19 -15.23 -25.11
CA PRO A 110 -10.95 -15.56 -23.71
C PRO A 110 -9.48 -15.87 -23.33
N GLN A 111 -8.56 -15.95 -24.29
CA GLN A 111 -7.11 -16.01 -24.00
C GLN A 111 -6.54 -14.61 -23.68
N ARG A 112 -7.20 -13.55 -24.17
CA ARG A 112 -6.78 -12.16 -23.97
C ARG A 112 -7.31 -11.65 -22.63
N LEU A 113 -6.39 -11.42 -21.70
CA LEU A 113 -6.66 -10.85 -20.39
C LEU A 113 -6.01 -9.47 -20.26
N PHE A 114 -6.52 -8.68 -19.33
CA PHE A 114 -6.05 -7.34 -19.01
C PHE A 114 -5.92 -7.17 -17.50
N VAL A 115 -4.93 -6.39 -17.05
CA VAL A 115 -4.85 -5.98 -15.64
C VAL A 115 -4.30 -4.57 -15.49
N LEU A 116 -4.91 -3.80 -14.60
CA LEU A 116 -4.42 -2.48 -14.18
C LEU A 116 -3.53 -2.60 -12.94
N THR A 117 -2.48 -1.76 -12.89
CA THR A 117 -1.49 -1.73 -11.80
C THR A 117 -1.46 -0.41 -11.03
N GLN A 118 -1.07 -0.50 -9.76
CA GLN A 118 -0.79 0.64 -8.87
C GLN A 118 0.46 0.33 -8.04
N ILE A 119 1.05 1.33 -7.38
CA ILE A 119 2.20 1.12 -6.48
C ILE A 119 1.73 0.35 -5.23
N ALA A 120 2.40 -0.75 -4.89
CA ALA A 120 2.21 -1.47 -3.63
C ALA A 120 3.29 -1.10 -2.59
N VAL A 121 4.54 -0.99 -3.05
CA VAL A 121 5.71 -0.71 -2.20
C VAL A 121 6.67 0.24 -2.89
N ILE A 122 7.48 0.95 -2.11
CA ILE A 122 8.52 1.86 -2.58
C ILE A 122 9.87 1.39 -2.00
N PRO A 123 10.93 1.23 -2.82
CA PRO A 123 10.94 1.39 -4.28
C PRO A 123 10.18 0.27 -5.01
N HIS A 124 9.69 0.57 -6.22
CA HIS A 124 9.19 -0.44 -7.17
C HIS A 124 10.07 -0.44 -8.43
N ALA A 125 10.09 -1.56 -9.15
CA ALA A 125 10.83 -1.71 -10.41
C ALA A 125 9.91 -1.93 -11.62
N GLY A 126 8.66 -2.33 -11.40
CA GLY A 126 7.64 -2.44 -12.44
C GLY A 126 7.17 -1.07 -12.95
N THR A 127 6.79 -1.03 -14.23
CA THR A 127 6.23 0.17 -14.90
C THR A 127 4.72 0.25 -14.68
N LEU A 128 4.24 1.31 -14.04
CA LEU A 128 2.80 1.54 -13.89
C LEU A 128 2.09 1.56 -15.25
N GLY A 129 0.94 0.90 -15.34
CA GLY A 129 0.15 0.86 -16.57
C GLY A 129 -0.89 -0.25 -16.65
N LEU A 130 -1.47 -0.35 -17.85
CA LEU A 130 -2.29 -1.47 -18.31
C LEU A 130 -1.38 -2.57 -18.87
N TYR A 131 -1.53 -3.78 -18.35
CA TYR A 131 -0.86 -4.98 -18.83
C TYR A 131 -1.84 -5.91 -19.52
N THR A 132 -1.34 -6.72 -20.46
CA THR A 132 -2.16 -7.71 -21.18
C THR A 132 -1.45 -9.06 -21.29
N SER A 133 -2.26 -10.11 -21.27
CA SER A 133 -1.90 -11.50 -21.60
C SER A 133 -2.55 -11.88 -22.93
N ALA A 134 -1.94 -12.79 -23.68
CA ALA A 134 -2.53 -13.39 -24.88
C ALA A 134 -2.74 -14.92 -24.77
N ASP A 135 -2.49 -15.50 -23.59
CA ASP A 135 -2.40 -16.95 -23.35
C ASP A 135 -3.08 -17.38 -22.05
N GLN A 136 -4.20 -16.71 -21.71
CA GLN A 136 -5.01 -16.95 -20.51
C GLN A 136 -4.24 -16.76 -19.19
N GLY A 137 -3.32 -15.78 -19.19
CA GLY A 137 -2.60 -15.31 -18.03
C GLY A 137 -1.29 -16.05 -17.73
N LYS A 138 -0.77 -16.86 -18.67
CA LYS A 138 0.52 -17.55 -18.49
C LYS A 138 1.68 -16.56 -18.61
N THR A 139 1.61 -15.63 -19.57
CA THR A 139 2.60 -14.58 -19.78
C THR A 139 1.94 -13.22 -19.93
N TRP A 140 2.64 -12.18 -19.48
CA TRP A 140 2.13 -10.81 -19.44
C TRP A 140 3.13 -9.85 -20.07
N LYS A 141 2.62 -8.78 -20.69
CA LYS A 141 3.42 -7.66 -21.19
C LYS A 141 2.72 -6.33 -20.90
N LEU A 142 3.49 -5.26 -20.78
CA LEU A 142 2.94 -3.90 -20.71
C LEU A 142 2.26 -3.58 -22.04
N ALA A 143 1.01 -3.11 -21.98
CA ALA A 143 0.25 -2.65 -23.13
C ALA A 143 0.29 -1.12 -23.25
N ILE A 144 0.04 -0.41 -22.14
CA ILE A 144 0.05 1.05 -22.07
C ILE A 144 0.72 1.46 -20.75
N ALA A 145 1.79 2.25 -20.79
CA ALA A 145 2.39 2.84 -19.61
C ALA A 145 1.55 4.02 -19.10
N THR A 146 1.38 4.18 -17.79
CA THR A 146 0.67 5.32 -17.19
C THR A 146 1.30 6.66 -17.60
N ALA A 147 2.63 6.71 -17.78
CA ALA A 147 3.33 7.90 -18.25
C ALA A 147 2.98 8.31 -19.70
N SER A 148 2.38 7.42 -20.50
CA SER A 148 1.87 7.72 -21.84
C SER A 148 0.42 8.23 -21.84
N ILE A 149 -0.24 8.26 -20.68
CA ILE A 149 -1.62 8.73 -20.53
C ILE A 149 -1.59 10.23 -20.23
N THR A 150 -1.88 11.06 -21.23
CA THR A 150 -1.67 12.51 -21.13
C THR A 150 -2.83 13.29 -20.50
N SER A 151 -4.04 12.73 -20.42
CA SER A 151 -5.14 13.28 -19.62
C SER A 151 -6.28 12.28 -19.42
N GLY A 152 -6.93 12.31 -18.25
CA GLY A 152 -8.33 11.93 -18.00
C GLY A 152 -8.84 10.57 -18.48
N SER A 153 -7.98 9.63 -18.88
CA SER A 153 -8.39 8.42 -19.59
C SER A 153 -9.01 7.40 -18.64
N ILE A 154 -10.34 7.39 -18.59
CA ILE A 154 -11.12 6.31 -17.97
C ILE A 154 -11.09 5.12 -18.94
N TYR A 155 -10.41 4.04 -18.54
CA TYR A 155 -10.53 2.76 -19.25
C TYR A 155 -11.84 2.09 -18.83
N LEU A 156 -12.81 2.08 -19.73
CA LEU A 156 -14.03 1.28 -19.60
C LEU A 156 -13.79 -0.08 -20.28
N GLU A 157 -14.18 -1.16 -19.61
CA GLU A 157 -14.24 -2.49 -20.22
C GLU A 157 -15.59 -2.64 -20.93
N GLU A 158 -15.65 -2.28 -22.22
CA GLU A 158 -16.85 -2.44 -23.05
C GLU A 158 -16.75 -3.66 -23.99
N PRO A 159 -17.80 -4.50 -24.11
CA PRO A 159 -17.83 -5.60 -25.08
C PRO A 159 -17.99 -5.12 -26.54
N GLY A 160 -16.88 -5.13 -27.30
CA GLY A 160 -16.84 -4.80 -28.74
C GLY A 160 -16.03 -3.53 -29.03
N ASN A 161 -15.41 -3.31 -30.19
CA ASN A 161 -15.42 -4.03 -31.47
C ASN A 161 -14.00 -3.99 -32.08
N ASP A 162 -13.48 -5.11 -32.61
CA ASP A 162 -12.07 -5.27 -33.03
C ASP A 162 -11.74 -4.69 -34.43
N THR A 163 -12.33 -3.55 -34.82
CA THR A 163 -11.92 -2.79 -36.02
C THR A 163 -11.42 -1.39 -35.61
N PRO A 164 -10.09 -1.13 -35.65
CA PRO A 164 -9.53 0.21 -35.48
C PRO A 164 -9.76 1.12 -36.69
#